data_AF-A0A7Z0MSZ7-F1
#
_entry.id   AF-A0A7Z0MSZ7-F1
#
_cell.length_a   1.000
_cell.length_b   1.000
_cell.length_c   1.000
_cell.angle_alpha   90.00
_cell.angle_beta   90.00
_cell.angle_gamma   90.00
#
_symmetry.space_group_name_H-M   'P 1'
#
loop_
_entity.id
_entity.type
_entity.pdbx_description
1 polymer ?
#
loop_
_entity_poly.entity_id
_entity_poly.type
_entity_poly.pdbx_seq_one_letter_code
_entity_poly.pdbx_strand_id
1 'polypeptide(L)'
;MTGARHAQAPRPDAVTSRAADDNIIIRDATADDMDAVQAIYVRHALQSTATFEETPPSIHEMQDRLTQIVSLGRRHGIDAAADFL
;
A
#
# COMPACT_ATOMS: atom_id res chain seq x y z
N MET A 1 -16.08 24.21 -12.90
CA MET A 1 -14.93 23.31 -13.13
C MET A 1 -15.19 22.02 -12.35
N THR A 2 -15.92 21.08 -12.95
CA THR A 2 -16.44 19.87 -12.29
C THR A 2 -15.37 18.77 -12.29
N GLY A 3 -14.96 18.32 -11.11
CA GLY A 3 -14.00 17.22 -10.95
C GLY A 3 -14.59 15.90 -11.45
N ALA A 4 -14.03 15.35 -12.52
CA ALA A 4 -14.34 14.02 -12.98
C ALA A 4 -13.85 13.02 -11.91
N ARG A 5 -14.78 12.33 -11.26
CA ARG A 5 -14.48 11.16 -10.43
C ARG A 5 -13.88 10.12 -11.36
N HIS A 6 -12.58 9.85 -11.26
CA HIS A 6 -11.96 8.74 -11.99
C HIS A 6 -12.60 7.44 -11.50
N ALA A 7 -13.50 6.89 -12.31
CA ALA A 7 -14.07 5.58 -12.08
C ALA A 7 -12.98 4.53 -12.28
N GLN A 8 -12.70 3.73 -11.24
CA GLN A 8 -11.91 2.52 -11.41
C GLN A 8 -12.63 1.64 -12.45
N ALA A 9 -11.91 1.19 -13.48
CA ALA A 9 -12.47 0.33 -14.52
C ALA A 9 -13.15 -0.90 -13.90
N PRO A 10 -14.25 -1.41 -14.49
CA PRO A 10 -14.93 -2.60 -14.01
C PRO A 10 -13.91 -3.71 -13.78
N ARG A 11 -13.89 -4.30 -12.57
CA ARG A 11 -12.98 -5.42 -12.28
C ARG A 11 -13.29 -6.53 -13.28
N PRO A 12 -12.37 -6.91 -14.18
CA PRO A 12 -12.55 -8.12 -14.97
C PRO A 12 -12.67 -9.27 -13.97
N ASP A 13 -13.75 -10.03 -14.11
CA ASP A 13 -14.19 -11.17 -13.31
C ASP A 13 -13.16 -11.58 -12.25
N ALA A 14 -13.44 -11.20 -11.00
CA ALA A 14 -12.58 -11.46 -9.86
C ALA A 14 -12.16 -12.93 -9.88
N VAL A 15 -10.91 -13.17 -10.31
CA VAL A 15 -10.33 -14.50 -10.40
C VAL A 15 -10.52 -15.12 -9.02
N THR A 16 -11.33 -16.17 -8.98
CA THR A 16 -11.61 -16.95 -7.77
C THR A 16 -10.28 -17.21 -7.08
N SER A 17 -10.14 -16.63 -5.88
CA SER A 17 -8.95 -16.76 -5.03
C SER A 17 -8.51 -18.23 -5.06
N ARG A 18 -7.37 -18.50 -5.69
CA ARG A 18 -6.76 -19.83 -5.63
C ARG A 18 -6.49 -20.04 -4.15
N ALA A 19 -7.27 -20.92 -3.52
CA ALA A 19 -7.03 -21.32 -2.14
C ALA A 19 -5.56 -21.73 -2.01
N ALA A 20 -4.81 -20.94 -1.25
CA ALA A 20 -3.52 -21.29 -0.74
C ALA A 20 -3.65 -21.16 0.78
N ASP A 21 -3.77 -22.31 1.44
CA ASP A 21 -3.61 -22.44 2.88
C ASP A 21 -2.17 -22.09 3.26
N ASP A 22 -2.01 -21.04 4.06
CA ASP A 22 -1.04 -20.89 5.16
C ASP A 22 -1.35 -19.55 5.83
N ASN A 23 -1.77 -19.57 7.10
CA ASN A 23 -2.19 -18.46 7.95
C ASN A 23 -1.67 -17.05 7.56
N ILE A 24 -2.31 -16.36 6.60
CA ILE A 24 -1.94 -14.99 6.21
C ILE A 24 -2.44 -14.03 7.29
N ILE A 25 -1.50 -13.42 8.02
CA ILE A 25 -1.78 -12.43 9.06
C ILE A 25 -1.64 -11.03 8.46
N ILE A 26 -2.69 -10.22 8.59
CA ILE A 26 -2.67 -8.79 8.25
C ILE A 26 -2.53 -7.99 9.55
N ARG A 27 -1.61 -7.04 9.57
CA ARG A 27 -1.36 -6.14 10.69
C ARG A 27 -0.88 -4.79 10.18
N ASP A 28 -0.90 -3.79 11.06
CA ASP A 28 -0.33 -2.48 10.77
C ASP A 28 1.17 -2.61 10.43
N ALA A 29 1.60 -1.83 9.44
CA ALA A 29 2.99 -1.74 9.03
C ALA A 29 3.80 -0.92 10.02
N THR A 30 5.02 -1.35 10.29
CA THR A 30 5.99 -0.72 11.18
C THR A 30 7.25 -0.34 10.41
N ALA A 31 8.15 0.43 11.02
CA ALA A 31 9.40 0.83 10.38
C ALA A 31 10.29 -0.38 9.99
N ASP A 32 10.20 -1.47 10.74
CA ASP A 32 10.97 -2.70 10.50
C ASP A 32 10.51 -3.43 9.22
N ASP A 33 9.30 -3.17 8.76
CA ASP A 33 8.77 -3.75 7.52
C ASP A 33 9.30 -3.06 6.27
N MET A 34 9.91 -1.88 6.40
CA MET A 34 10.23 -1.01 5.26
C MET A 34 11.34 -1.58 4.37
N ASP A 35 12.22 -2.42 4.87
CA ASP A 35 13.19 -3.15 4.04
C ASP A 35 12.48 -4.10 3.07
N ALA A 36 11.55 -4.92 3.58
CA ALA A 36 10.77 -5.84 2.76
C ALA A 36 9.84 -5.11 1.78
N VAL A 37 9.19 -4.03 2.23
CA VAL A 37 8.35 -3.20 1.36
C VAL A 37 9.18 -2.52 0.28
N GLN A 38 10.37 -2.01 0.60
CA GLN A 38 11.28 -1.41 -0.38
C GLN A 38 11.71 -2.44 -1.43
N ALA A 39 12.07 -3.66 -1.02
CA ALA A 39 12.44 -4.72 -1.96
C ALA A 39 11.33 -5.02 -2.99
N ILE A 40 10.06 -5.02 -2.55
CA ILE A 40 8.91 -5.12 -3.45
C ILE A 40 8.80 -3.88 -4.36
N TYR A 41 8.94 -2.68 -3.77
CA TYR A 41 8.81 -1.41 -4.49
C TYR A 41 9.88 -1.24 -5.59
N VAL A 42 11.14 -1.59 -5.31
CA VAL A 42 12.28 -1.52 -6.24
C VAL A 42 11.97 -2.28 -7.52
N ARG A 43 11.41 -3.49 -7.40
CA ARG A 43 11.01 -4.29 -8.56
C ARG A 43 10.00 -3.53 -9.42
N HIS A 44 9.03 -2.87 -8.82
CA HIS A 44 8.02 -2.12 -9.56
C HIS A 44 8.57 -0.84 -10.19
N ALA A 45 9.42 -0.10 -9.49
CA ALA A 45 10.05 1.12 -10.01
C ALA A 45 10.93 0.84 -11.24
N LEU A 46 11.70 -0.24 -11.21
CA LEU A 46 12.67 -0.53 -12.28
C LEU A 46 12.10 -1.37 -13.44
N GLN A 47 11.01 -2.10 -13.22
CA GLN A 47 10.57 -3.16 -14.15
C GLN A 47 9.08 -3.10 -14.51
N SER A 48 8.35 -2.08 -14.05
CA SER A 48 6.90 -1.99 -14.23
C SER A 48 6.45 -0.55 -14.40
N THR A 49 5.20 -0.38 -14.86
CA THR A 49 4.52 0.91 -14.92
C THR A 49 3.53 1.10 -13.77
N ALA A 50 3.65 0.29 -12.71
CA ALA A 50 2.80 0.36 -11.52
C ALA A 50 3.08 1.61 -10.66
N THR A 51 4.25 2.22 -10.85
CA THR A 51 4.64 3.50 -10.26
C THR A 51 5.22 4.40 -11.35
N PHE A 52 5.23 5.71 -11.10
CA PHE A 52 5.87 6.71 -11.96
C PHE A 52 7.28 7.09 -11.49
N GLU A 53 7.77 6.49 -10.40
CA GLU A 53 9.13 6.70 -9.92
C GLU A 53 10.13 5.87 -10.72
N GLU A 54 11.11 6.53 -11.33
CA GLU A 54 12.19 5.86 -12.08
C GLU A 54 13.40 5.49 -11.19
N THR A 55 13.60 6.22 -10.09
CA THR A 55 14.64 5.92 -9.10
C THR A 55 13.99 5.35 -7.85
N PRO A 56 14.34 4.12 -7.42
CA PRO A 56 13.78 3.55 -6.21
C PRO A 56 14.14 4.40 -4.98
N PRO A 57 13.19 4.62 -4.05
CA PRO A 57 13.47 5.31 -2.80
C PRO A 57 14.40 4.47 -1.92
N SER A 58 15.18 5.16 -1.11
CA SER A 58 15.93 4.56 0.00
C SER A 58 15.00 4.04 1.11
N ILE A 59 15.52 3.19 1.99
CA ILE A 59 14.76 2.67 3.14
C ILE A 59 14.31 3.82 4.06
N HIS A 60 15.17 4.84 4.26
CA HIS A 60 14.82 6.01 5.07
C HIS A 60 13.64 6.77 4.48
N GLU A 61 13.64 7.02 3.17
CA GLU A 61 12.51 7.67 2.50
C GLU A 61 11.22 6.83 2.59
N MET A 62 11.33 5.50 2.58
CA MET A 62 10.19 4.62 2.81
C MET A 62 9.61 4.75 4.23
N GLN A 63 10.48 4.85 5.24
CA GLN A 63 10.07 5.09 6.64
C GLN A 63 9.42 6.47 6.83
N ASP A 64 9.95 7.49 6.17
CA ASP A 64 9.36 8.84 6.17
C ASP A 64 7.96 8.83 5.55
N ARG A 65 7.79 8.13 4.42
CA ARG A 65 6.48 7.95 3.77
C ARG A 65 5.50 7.25 4.70
N LEU A 66 5.89 6.18 5.40
CA LEU A 66 5.04 5.52 6.38
C LEU A 66 4.59 6.50 7.49
N THR A 67 5.53 7.26 8.05
CA THR A 67 5.24 8.27 9.08
C THR A 67 4.25 9.32 8.60
N GLN A 68 4.39 9.78 7.36
CA GLN A 68 3.46 10.72 6.73
C GLN A 68 2.06 10.11 6.58
N ILE A 69 1.95 8.86 6.11
CA ILE A 69 0.63 8.23 5.91
C ILE A 69 -0.08 8.00 7.26
N VAL A 70 0.66 7.53 8.27
CA VAL A 70 0.14 7.36 9.64
C VAL A 70 -0.32 8.69 10.24
N SER A 71 0.48 9.76 10.10
CA SER A 71 0.13 11.09 10.65
C SER A 71 -1.09 11.74 9.97
N LEU A 72 -1.35 11.40 8.70
CA LEU A 72 -2.55 11.83 7.98
C LEU A 72 -3.83 11.07 8.40
N GLY A 73 -3.76 10.18 9.39
CA GLY A 73 -4.90 9.38 9.85
C GLY A 73 -5.43 8.43 8.77
N ARG A 74 -4.67 8.21 7.69
CA ARG A 74 -4.97 7.21 6.67
C ARG A 74 -4.58 5.87 7.24
N ARG A 75 -5.48 5.31 8.05
CA ARG A 75 -5.31 4.02 8.70
C ARG A 75 -4.87 2.98 7.67
N HIS A 76 -3.61 2.57 7.74
CA HIS A 76 -3.19 1.26 7.28
C HIS A 76 -3.98 0.29 8.17
N GLY A 77 -5.05 -0.33 7.65
CA GLY A 77 -6.06 -1.07 8.43
C GLY A 77 -5.43 -2.13 9.33
N ILE A 78 -5.86 -2.25 10.59
CA ILE A 78 -7.08 -2.99 10.98
C ILE A 78 -7.59 -2.64 12.41
N ASP A 79 -8.16 -1.46 12.69
CA ASP A 79 -8.82 -1.22 14.01
C ASP A 79 -9.79 -0.02 14.05
N ALA A 80 -10.56 0.22 12.98
CA ALA A 80 -11.52 1.33 12.96
C ALA A 80 -12.77 1.04 13.80
N ALA A 81 -12.59 0.89 15.11
CA ALA A 81 -13.66 0.86 16.11
C ALA A 81 -13.16 1.44 17.44
N ALA A 82 -12.92 2.75 17.51
CA ALA A 82 -13.07 3.53 18.72
C ALA A 82 -12.98 5.03 18.39
N ASP A 83 -13.98 5.75 18.87
CA ASP A 83 -13.97 7.18 19.17
C ASP A 83 -14.10 8.19 18.03
N PHE A 84 -15.34 8.27 17.53
CA PHE A 84 -16.01 9.55 17.34
C PHE A 84 -16.95 9.79 18.54
N LEU A 85 -16.49 10.57 19.52
CA LEU A 85 -17.30 11.44 20.36
C LEU A 85 -16.56 12.77 20.53
#